data_AF-A0A368MKB6-F1
#
_entry.id   AF-A0A368MKB6-F1
#
_cell.length_a   1.000
_cell.length_b   1.000
_cell.length_c   1.000
_cell.angle_alpha   90.00
_cell.angle_beta   90.00
_cell.angle_gamma   90.00
#
_symmetry.space_group_name_H-M   'P 1'
#
loop_
_entity.id
_entity.type
_entity.pdbx_description
1 polymer ?
#
loop_
_entity_poly.entity_id
_entity_poly.type
_entity_poly.pdbx_seq_one_letter_code
_entity_poly.pdbx_strand_id
1 'polypeptide(L)' 'MWDQIIFNGKTRDKSRTSSLRGASYAHSEVEILEEKIILWDRGLNAEGNSVYGAEKDGYIFNKLD' A
#
# COMPACT_ATOMS: atom_id res chain seq x y z
N MET A 1 -4.50 -8.48 -23.55
CA MET A 1 -5.53 -8.46 -22.50
C MET A 1 -4.92 -7.69 -21.34
N TRP A 2 -5.48 -6.54 -20.96
CA TRP A 2 -4.97 -5.79 -19.81
C TRP A 2 -5.48 -6.47 -18.54
N ASP A 3 -4.64 -6.63 -17.53
CA ASP A 3 -5.08 -7.23 -16.27
C ASP A 3 -6.21 -6.38 -15.66
N GLN A 4 -7.36 -7.00 -15.37
CA GLN A 4 -8.51 -6.31 -14.81
C GLN A 4 -8.37 -6.26 -13.27
N ILE A 5 -8.48 -5.06 -12.72
CA ILE A 5 -8.64 -4.87 -11.27
C ILE A 5 -10.05 -5.32 -10.89
N ILE A 6 -10.14 -6.34 -10.03
CA ILE A 6 -11.41 -6.88 -9.52
C ILE A 6 -11.85 -6.10 -8.28
N PHE A 7 -10.91 -5.82 -7.38
CA PHE A 7 -11.14 -5.03 -6.18
C PHE A 7 -9.98 -4.06 -5.95
N ASN A 8 -10.30 -2.88 -5.44
CA ASN A 8 -9.31 -1.94 -4.91
C ASN A 8 -9.75 -1.45 -3.53
N GLY A 9 -8.79 -1.04 -2.73
CA GLY A 9 -9.05 -0.49 -1.41
C GLY A 9 -7.87 0.27 -0.85
N LYS A 10 -8.16 1.20 0.05
CA LYS A 10 -7.14 1.91 0.81
C LYS A 10 -7.56 2.23 2.22
N THR A 11 -6.58 2.43 3.09
CA THR A 11 -6.83 3.00 4.42
C THR A 11 -7.42 4.40 4.31
N ARG A 12 -8.32 4.75 5.23
CA ARG A 12 -8.81 6.13 5.35
C ARG A 12 -7.67 7.05 5.80
N ASP A 13 -7.66 8.28 5.29
CA ASP A 13 -6.61 9.26 5.56
C ASP A 13 -6.33 9.43 7.05
N LYS A 14 -5.05 9.31 7.42
CA LYS A 14 -4.50 9.49 8.76
C LYS A 14 -5.21 8.68 9.87
N SER A 15 -5.96 7.63 9.51
CA SER A 15 -6.77 6.86 10.46
C SER A 15 -6.00 5.77 11.21
N ARG A 16 -4.80 5.42 10.74
CA ARG A 16 -3.96 4.35 11.29
C ARG A 16 -2.68 4.94 11.85
N THR A 17 -2.68 5.31 13.13
CA THR A 17 -1.49 5.84 13.80
C THR A 17 -0.34 4.83 13.79
N SER A 18 0.88 5.31 13.52
CA SER A 18 2.11 4.50 13.55
C SER A 18 3.25 5.41 14.02
N SER A 19 4.15 4.88 14.85
CA SER A 19 5.36 5.57 15.31
C SER A 19 6.64 4.93 14.78
N LEU A 20 6.52 3.96 13.88
CA LEU A 20 7.65 3.22 13.33
C LEU A 20 8.52 4.15 12.46
N ARG A 21 9.83 4.21 12.75
CA ARG A 21 10.83 4.97 11.97
C ARG A 21 10.44 6.44 11.71
N GLY A 22 9.78 7.08 12.67
CA GLY A 22 9.37 8.50 12.55
C GLY A 22 8.08 8.73 11.77
N ALA A 23 7.31 7.67 11.47
CA ALA A 23 5.97 7.84 10.92
C ALA A 23 5.04 8.48 11.95
N SER A 24 3.97 9.08 11.45
CA SER A 24 2.80 9.52 12.22
C SER A 24 1.60 8.63 11.93
N TYR A 25 1.51 8.07 10.73
CA TYR A 25 0.47 7.12 10.35
C TYR A 25 0.96 6.14 9.28
N ALA A 26 0.36 4.97 9.23
CA ALA A 26 0.51 4.02 8.14
C ALA A 26 -0.56 4.27 7.07
N HIS A 27 -0.20 4.04 5.81
CA HIS A 27 -1.10 4.09 4.68
C HIS A 27 -0.90 2.87 3.80
N SER A 28 -2.00 2.20 3.48
CA SER A 28 -2.03 1.00 2.64
C SER A 28 -2.98 1.23 1.47
N GLU A 29 -2.53 0.84 0.28
CA GLU A 29 -3.33 0.75 -0.94
C GLU A 29 -3.18 -0.67 -1.50
N VAL A 30 -4.28 -1.28 -1.92
CA VAL A 30 -4.29 -2.65 -2.45
C VAL A 30 -5.14 -2.72 -3.71
N GLU A 31 -4.63 -3.43 -4.71
CA GLU A 31 -5.36 -3.86 -5.89
C GLU A 31 -5.32 -5.39 -5.98
N ILE A 32 -6.48 -5.99 -6.15
CA ILE A 32 -6.64 -7.44 -6.31
C ILE A 32 -7.07 -7.69 -7.75
N LEU A 33 -6.24 -8.46 -8.44
CA LEU A 33 -6.44 -8.93 -9.81
C LEU A 33 -6.58 -10.46 -9.78
N GLU A 34 -6.93 -11.05 -10.91
CA GLU A 34 -7.19 -12.50 -11.01
C GLU A 34 -5.99 -13.36 -10.55
N GLU A 35 -4.78 -12.97 -10.97
CA GLU A 35 -3.55 -13.76 -10.77
C GLU A 35 -2.50 -13.07 -9.89
N LYS A 36 -2.81 -11.89 -9.34
CA LYS A 36 -1.88 -11.17 -8.46
C LYS A 36 -2.56 -10.15 -7.56
N ILE A 37 -1.83 -9.75 -6.53
CA ILE A 37 -2.15 -8.61 -5.68
C ILE A 37 -1.02 -7.58 -5.81
N ILE A 38 -1.38 -6.31 -5.93
CA ILE A 38 -0.45 -5.19 -5.82
C ILE A 38 -0.72 -4.52 -4.47
N LEU A 39 0.28 -4.48 -3.59
CA LEU A 39 0.16 -3.92 -2.25
C LEU A 39 1.19 -2.81 -2.04
N TRP A 40 0.71 -1.63 -1.66
CA TRP A 40 1.56 -0.49 -1.35
C TRP A 40 1.39 -0.03 0.10
N ASP A 41 2.23 -0.58 0.98
CA ASP A 41 2.30 -0.18 2.38
C ASP A 41 3.42 0.83 2.63
N ARG A 42 3.06 1.95 3.27
CA ARG A 42 3.99 3.01 3.63
C ARG A 42 3.70 3.58 5.01
N GLY A 43 4.75 4.06 5.67
CA GLY A 43 4.63 4.94 6.82
C GLY A 43 4.85 6.38 6.40
N LEU A 44 3.92 7.26 6.74
CA LEU A 44 3.99 8.67 6.40
C LEU A 44 4.19 9.50 7.67
N ASN A 45 5.05 10.52 7.60
CA ASN A 45 5.17 11.51 8.65
C ASN A 45 3.96 12.49 8.66
N ALA A 46 3.94 13.46 9.57
CA ALA A 46 2.80 14.39 9.70
C ALA A 46 2.52 15.22 8.44
N GLU A 47 3.56 15.48 7.64
CA GLU A 47 3.52 16.23 6.37
C GLU A 47 3.10 15.35 5.18
N GLY A 48 2.99 14.03 5.39
CA GLY A 48 2.64 13.06 4.34
C GLY A 48 3.84 12.49 3.58
N ASN A 49 5.07 12.80 4.00
CA ASN A 49 6.28 12.25 3.41
C ASN A 49 6.50 10.80 3.86
N SER A 50 6.81 9.91 2.92
CA SER A 50 7.12 8.52 3.23
C SER A 50 8.44 8.40 3.98
N VAL A 51 8.43 7.67 5.09
CA VAL A 51 9.62 7.42 5.93
C VAL A 51 9.97 5.94 6.02
N TYR A 52 9.09 5.06 5.55
CA TYR A 52 9.37 3.64 5.31
C TYR A 52 8.38 3.05 4.30
N GLY A 53 8.72 1.88 3.77
CA GLY A 53 7.90 1.13 2.82
C GLY A 53 8.39 1.29 1.39
N ALA A 54 7.55 0.91 0.44
CA ALA A 54 7.88 1.01 -0.99
C ALA A 54 7.86 2.48 -1.45
N GLU A 55 8.89 2.91 -2.21
CA GLU A 55 9.03 4.29 -2.68
C GLU A 55 8.59 4.48 -4.14
N LYS A 56 8.83 3.49 -5.00
CA LYS A 56 8.65 3.61 -6.44
C LYS A 56 7.32 3.03 -6.93
N ASP A 57 6.96 1.86 -6.40
CA ASP A 57 5.75 1.13 -6.79
C ASP A 57 5.38 0.10 -5.71
N GLY A 58 4.16 -0.42 -5.76
CA GLY A 58 3.68 -1.48 -4.87
C GLY A 58 4.41 -2.80 -5.06
N TYR A 59 4.43 -3.63 -4.01
CA TYR A 59 4.88 -5.00 -4.11
C TYR A 59 3.86 -5.83 -4.91
N ILE A 60 4.35 -6.61 -5.87
CA ILE A 60 3.54 -7.53 -6.66
C ILE A 60 3.66 -8.92 -6.05
N PHE A 61 2.55 -9.46 -5.58
CA PHE A 61 2.41 -10.83 -5.11
C PHE A 61 1.67 -11.63 -6.16
N ASN A 62 2.39 -12.50 -6.86
CA ASN A 62 1.77 -13.42 -7.82
C ASN A 62 1.11 -14.57 -7.06
N LYS A 63 -0.04 -15.02 -7.55
CA LYS A 63 -0.65 -16.26 -7.12
C LYS A 63 0.27 -17.43 -7.49
N LEU A 64 0.42 -18.38 -6.59
CA LEU A 64 1.17 -19.61 -6.82
C LEU A 64 0.20 -20.75 -7.14
N ASP A 65 0.67 -21.73 -7.88
CA ASP A 65 -0.08 -22.93 -8.29
C ASP A 65 -0.36 -23.88 -7.11
#